data_AF-G9WVK4-F1
#
_entry.id   AF-G9WVK4-F1
#
_cell.length_a   1.000
_cell.length_b   1.000
_cell.length_c   1.000
_cell.angle_alpha   90.00
_cell.angle_beta   90.00
_cell.angle_gamma   90.00
#
_symmetry.space_group_name_H-M   'P 1'
#
loop_
_entity.id
_entity.type
_entity.pdbx_description
1 polymer ?
#
loop_
_entity_poly.entity_id
_entity_poly.type
_entity_poly.pdbx_seq_one_letter_code
_entity_poly.pdbx_strand_id
1 'polypeptide(L)'
;MQKKALTIGLSAFATIFYFVIILYIFFAILHIDTLKNFETALAFELIGFILLLYFILGNIILKPIKTGFYIPLLITTVAYTVLLDGLNIAFIVTMPNAYFVLVHLILLFIYCIISIPMYIMGRR
;
A
#
# COMPACT_ATOMS: atom_id res chain seq x y z
N MET A 1 19.17 21.34 -7.24
CA MET A 1 18.57 20.22 -8.01
C MET A 1 19.11 18.85 -7.63
N GLN A 2 20.43 18.64 -7.47
CA GLN A 2 21.01 17.33 -7.10
C GLN A 2 20.39 16.68 -5.85
N LYS A 3 20.22 17.43 -4.75
CA LYS A 3 19.64 16.88 -3.51
C LYS A 3 18.22 16.36 -3.71
N LYS A 4 17.38 17.07 -4.49
CA LYS A 4 16.00 16.65 -4.79
C LYS A 4 15.95 15.39 -5.65
N ALA A 5 16.80 15.32 -6.67
CA ALA A 5 16.93 14.13 -7.51
C ALA A 5 17.42 12.91 -6.72
N LEU A 6 18.40 13.11 -5.82
CA LEU A 6 18.90 12.06 -4.92
C LEU A 6 17.79 11.57 -3.96
N THR A 7 17.02 12.49 -3.36
CA THR A 7 15.89 12.11 -2.50
C THR A 7 14.84 11.30 -3.26
N ILE A 8 14.48 11.72 -4.49
CA ILE A 8 13.56 10.96 -5.34
C ILE A 8 14.12 9.55 -5.61
N GLY A 9 15.40 9.45 -5.99
CA GLY A 9 16.04 8.17 -6.29
C GLY A 9 16.05 7.23 -5.09
N LEU A 10 16.46 7.71 -3.92
CA LEU A 10 16.49 6.92 -2.69
C LEU A 10 15.08 6.53 -2.21
N SER A 11 14.12 7.44 -2.28
CA SER A 11 12.73 7.16 -1.92
C SER A 11 12.08 6.14 -2.87
N ALA A 12 12.27 6.30 -4.18
CA ALA A 12 11.78 5.34 -5.17
C ALA A 12 12.43 3.97 -4.98
N PHE A 13 13.74 3.91 -4.73
CA PHE A 13 14.45 2.67 -4.44
C PHE A 13 13.88 1.96 -3.20
N ALA A 14 13.67 2.69 -2.10
CA ALA A 14 13.08 2.12 -0.88
C ALA A 14 11.66 1.59 -1.12
N THR A 15 10.84 2.32 -1.89
CA THR A 15 9.49 1.89 -2.23
C THR A 15 9.50 0.64 -3.14
N ILE A 16 10.36 0.60 -4.16
CA ILE A 16 10.53 -0.57 -5.02
C ILE A 16 11.03 -1.77 -4.22
N PHE A 17 12.00 -1.57 -3.33
CA PHE A 17 12.51 -2.65 -2.47
C PHE A 17 11.41 -3.23 -1.57
N TYR A 18 10.57 -2.36 -1.01
CA TYR A 18 9.38 -2.79 -0.26
C TYR A 18 8.41 -3.63 -1.13
N PHE A 19 8.16 -3.21 -2.37
CA PHE A 19 7.35 -4.00 -3.31
C PHE A 19 7.94 -5.37 -3.62
N VAL A 20 9.27 -5.45 -3.78
CA VAL A 20 9.96 -6.73 -3.98
C VAL A 20 9.76 -7.67 -2.78
N ILE A 21 9.76 -7.14 -1.54
CA ILE A 21 9.47 -7.93 -0.35
C ILE A 21 8.05 -8.50 -0.40
N ILE A 22 7.04 -7.68 -0.74
CA ILE A 22 5.65 -8.14 -0.89
C ILE A 22 5.58 -9.25 -1.93
N LEU A 23 6.12 -9.03 -3.13
CA LEU A 23 6.13 -10.05 -4.19
C LEU A 23 6.81 -11.34 -3.73
N TYR A 24 7.93 -11.25 -3.02
CA TYR A 24 8.62 -12.43 -2.50
C TYR A 24 7.77 -13.21 -1.50
N ILE A 25 7.09 -12.53 -0.57
CA ILE A 25 6.17 -13.18 0.38
C ILE A 25 5.05 -13.89 -0.39
N PHE A 26 4.47 -13.23 -1.39
CA PHE A 26 3.37 -13.77 -2.19
C PHE A 26 3.78 -14.99 -3.02
N PHE A 27 4.89 -14.91 -3.75
CA PHE A 27 5.30 -15.98 -4.66
C PHE A 27 6.10 -17.08 -3.97
N ALA A 28 7.04 -16.74 -3.08
CA ALA A 28 7.99 -17.70 -2.52
C ALA A 28 7.54 -18.32 -1.18
N ILE A 29 6.78 -17.58 -0.37
CA ILE A 29 6.32 -18.11 0.94
C ILE A 29 4.94 -18.73 0.78
N LEU A 30 4.00 -17.97 0.22
CA LEU A 30 2.59 -18.36 0.18
C LEU A 30 2.20 -19.20 -1.04
N HIS A 31 3.08 -19.34 -2.05
CA HIS A 31 2.85 -20.16 -3.26
C HIS A 31 1.47 -19.91 -3.90
N ILE A 32 1.11 -18.63 -4.01
CA ILE A 32 -0.27 -18.20 -4.29
C ILE A 32 -0.64 -18.39 -5.76
N ASP A 33 0.32 -18.66 -6.64
CA ASP A 33 0.10 -19.02 -8.04
C ASP A 33 -0.82 -20.25 -8.24
N THR A 34 -1.04 -21.03 -7.17
CA THR A 34 -1.97 -22.17 -7.16
C THR A 34 -3.36 -21.87 -6.55
N LEU A 35 -3.57 -20.65 -6.03
CA LEU A 35 -4.75 -20.30 -5.22
C LEU A 35 -5.77 -19.46 -5.99
N LYS A 36 -7.05 -19.82 -5.86
CA LYS A 36 -8.19 -19.20 -6.57
C LYS A 36 -8.33 -17.68 -6.32
N ASN A 37 -7.83 -17.19 -5.19
CA ASN A 37 -7.94 -15.79 -4.77
C ASN A 37 -6.68 -14.96 -5.08
N PHE A 38 -5.70 -15.52 -5.79
CA PHE A 38 -4.41 -14.88 -6.11
C PHE A 38 -4.56 -13.51 -6.78
N GLU A 39 -5.30 -13.46 -7.89
CA GLU A 39 -5.44 -12.25 -8.70
C GLU A 39 -6.05 -11.12 -7.87
N THR A 40 -7.02 -11.45 -7.02
CA THR A 40 -7.65 -10.50 -6.11
C THR A 40 -6.65 -9.98 -5.08
N ALA A 41 -5.93 -10.88 -4.40
CA ALA A 41 -4.96 -10.50 -3.37
C ALA A 41 -3.86 -9.59 -3.94
N LEU A 42 -3.31 -9.95 -5.10
CA LEU A 42 -2.30 -9.15 -5.80
C LEU A 42 -2.83 -7.78 -6.23
N ALA A 43 -4.08 -7.71 -6.72
CA ALA A 43 -4.67 -6.44 -7.14
C ALA A 43 -4.80 -5.44 -5.97
N PHE A 44 -5.21 -5.90 -4.79
CA PHE A 44 -5.31 -5.03 -3.62
C PHE A 44 -3.95 -4.60 -3.08
N GLU A 45 -2.94 -5.47 -3.10
CA GLU A 45 -1.56 -5.09 -2.76
C GLU A 45 -1.02 -4.02 -3.71
N LEU A 46 -1.27 -4.17 -5.02
CA LEU A 46 -0.88 -3.18 -6.01
C LEU A 46 -1.52 -1.81 -5.76
N ILE A 47 -2.79 -1.78 -5.34
CA ILE A 47 -3.47 -0.52 -4.97
C ILE A 47 -2.75 0.13 -3.78
N GLY A 48 -2.47 -0.62 -2.72
CA GLY A 48 -1.75 -0.13 -1.55
C GLY A 48 -0.36 0.41 -1.91
N PHE A 49 0.37 -0.33 -2.76
CA PHE A 49 1.67 0.06 -3.26
C PHE A 49 1.64 1.37 -4.06
N ILE A 50 0.69 1.49 -5.01
CA ILE A 50 0.53 2.70 -5.83
C ILE A 50 0.21 3.92 -4.96
N LEU A 51 -0.63 3.75 -3.93
CA LEU A 51 -0.97 4.83 -3.00
C LEU A 51 0.23 5.25 -2.15
N LEU A 52 1.02 4.30 -1.65
CA LEU A 52 2.26 4.59 -0.94
C LEU A 52 3.27 5.33 -1.82
N LEU A 53 3.46 4.87 -3.05
CA LEU A 53 4.33 5.50 -4.04
C LEU A 53 3.85 6.92 -4.38
N TYR A 54 2.54 7.11 -4.54
CA TYR A 54 1.94 8.42 -4.74
C TYR A 54 2.17 9.37 -3.57
N PHE A 55 2.04 8.91 -2.32
CA PHE A 55 2.27 9.77 -1.16
C PHE A 55 3.74 10.14 -1.00
N ILE A 56 4.66 9.20 -1.18
CA ILE A 56 6.10 9.46 -1.07
C ILE A 56 6.59 10.37 -2.20
N LEU A 57 6.36 9.99 -3.45
CA LEU A 57 6.83 10.75 -4.61
C LEU A 57 6.03 12.03 -4.83
N GLY A 58 4.71 11.99 -4.63
CA GLY A 58 3.84 13.16 -4.75
C GLY A 58 4.18 14.25 -3.75
N ASN A 59 4.58 13.90 -2.52
CA ASN A 59 5.06 14.86 -1.54
C ASN A 59 6.36 15.57 -1.97
N ILE A 60 7.21 14.89 -2.75
CA ILE A 60 8.49 15.45 -3.25
C ILE A 60 8.29 16.25 -4.55
N ILE A 61 7.46 15.75 -5.47
CA ILE A 61 7.33 16.27 -6.84
C ILE A 61 6.24 17.34 -6.95
N LEU A 62 5.07 17.12 -6.33
CA LEU A 62 3.89 17.97 -6.47
C LEU A 62 3.88 19.10 -5.43
N LYS A 63 2.89 19.10 -4.52
CA LYS A 63 2.83 20.03 -3.39
C LYS A 63 3.16 19.28 -2.11
N PRO A 64 4.08 19.80 -1.29
CA PRO A 64 4.44 19.18 -0.04
C PRO A 64 3.26 19.20 0.93
N ILE A 65 3.09 18.09 1.63
CA ILE A 65 2.15 17.92 2.72
C ILE A 65 2.83 18.43 3.99
N LYS A 66 2.08 19.08 4.88
CA LYS A 66 2.59 19.46 6.21
C LYS A 66 3.07 18.20 6.94
N THR A 67 4.26 18.24 7.53
CA THR A 67 4.89 17.08 8.20
C THR A 67 3.97 16.41 9.23
N GLY A 68 3.18 17.21 9.96
CA GLY A 68 2.21 16.70 10.96
C GLY A 68 1.07 15.87 10.39
N PHE A 69 0.81 15.92 9.08
CA PHE A 69 -0.15 15.05 8.39
C PHE A 69 0.53 14.00 7.52
N TYR A 70 1.73 14.28 7.01
CA TYR A 70 2.49 13.36 6.18
C TYR A 70 2.91 12.09 6.92
N ILE A 71 3.46 12.22 8.14
CA ILE A 71 3.91 11.06 8.92
C ILE A 71 2.73 10.14 9.28
N PRO A 72 1.60 10.64 9.84
CA PRO A 72 0.43 9.80 10.08
C PRO A 72 -0.08 9.10 8.82
N LEU A 73 -0.13 9.81 7.68
CA LEU A 73 -0.58 9.25 6.40
C LEU A 73 0.28 8.06 5.94
N LEU A 74 1.61 8.16 6.07
CA LEU A 74 2.52 7.05 5.78
C LEU A 74 2.29 5.88 6.74
N ILE A 75 2.19 6.13 8.05
CA ILE A 75 1.96 5.09 9.06
C ILE A 75 0.65 4.37 8.80
N THR A 76 -0.43 5.10 8.48
CA THR A 76 -1.73 4.50 8.13
C THR A 76 -1.63 3.62 6.88
N THR A 77 -0.82 4.01 5.89
CA THR A 77 -0.63 3.22 4.66
C THR A 77 0.18 1.95 4.92
N VAL A 78 1.23 2.04 5.74
CA VAL A 78 1.99 0.86 6.19
C VAL A 78 1.12 -0.06 7.05
N ALA A 79 0.30 0.48 7.94
CA ALA A 79 -0.63 -0.33 8.73
C ALA A 79 -1.68 -1.04 7.86
N TYR A 80 -2.22 -0.34 6.85
CA TYR A 80 -3.15 -0.91 5.89
C TYR A 80 -2.54 -2.10 5.14
N THR A 81 -1.33 -1.95 4.61
CA THR A 81 -0.63 -3.02 3.88
C THR A 81 -0.29 -4.22 4.76
N VAL A 82 0.21 -4.01 5.99
CA VAL A 82 0.44 -5.11 6.94
C VAL A 82 -0.84 -5.86 7.31
N LEU A 83 -1.96 -5.16 7.46
CA LEU A 83 -3.26 -5.79 7.69
C LEU A 83 -3.73 -6.59 6.47
N LEU A 84 -3.51 -6.04 5.27
CA LEU A 84 -3.82 -6.70 4.01
C LEU A 84 -3.04 -8.02 3.87
N ASP A 85 -1.72 -8.00 4.10
CA ASP A 85 -0.85 -9.16 4.14
C ASP A 85 -1.37 -10.23 5.12
N GLY A 86 -1.71 -9.81 6.35
CA GLY A 86 -2.24 -10.74 7.37
C GLY A 86 -3.57 -11.40 6.97
N LEU A 87 -4.48 -10.63 6.36
CA LEU A 87 -5.75 -11.16 5.84
C LEU A 87 -5.53 -12.10 4.66
N ASN A 88 -4.60 -11.76 3.77
CA ASN A 88 -4.20 -12.63 2.66
C ASN A 88 -3.69 -13.97 3.21
N ILE A 89 -2.74 -13.98 4.14
CA ILE A 89 -2.22 -15.21 4.73
C ILE A 89 -3.33 -16.04 5.39
N ALA A 90 -4.24 -15.41 6.12
CA ALA A 90 -5.27 -16.11 6.90
C ALA A 90 -6.43 -16.66 6.05
N PHE A 91 -6.87 -15.92 5.03
CA PHE A 91 -8.16 -16.16 4.37
C PHE A 91 -8.07 -16.58 2.90
N ILE A 92 -6.89 -16.54 2.28
CA ILE A 92 -6.74 -16.80 0.85
C ILE A 92 -7.16 -18.21 0.42
N VAL A 93 -7.00 -19.20 1.31
CA VAL A 93 -7.40 -20.60 1.07
C VAL A 93 -8.82 -20.89 1.56
N THR A 94 -9.23 -20.25 2.64
CA THR A 94 -10.44 -20.65 3.40
C THR A 94 -11.70 -19.92 2.95
N MET A 95 -11.57 -18.73 2.34
CA MET A 95 -12.71 -17.87 2.04
C MET A 95 -13.12 -17.95 0.55
N PRO A 96 -14.43 -18.03 0.24
CA PRO A 96 -14.91 -17.89 -1.13
C PRO A 96 -14.56 -16.51 -1.71
N ASN A 97 -14.20 -16.46 -2.99
CA ASN A 97 -13.68 -15.26 -3.64
C ASN A 97 -14.56 -14.01 -3.44
N ALA A 98 -15.89 -14.11 -3.56
CA ALA A 98 -16.77 -12.97 -3.39
C ALA A 98 -16.68 -12.32 -1.99
N TYR A 99 -16.61 -13.14 -0.94
CA TYR A 99 -16.44 -12.63 0.43
C TYR A 99 -15.03 -12.12 0.67
N PHE A 100 -14.02 -12.76 0.07
CA PHE A 100 -12.64 -12.31 0.12
C PHE A 100 -12.49 -10.90 -0.49
N VAL A 101 -13.03 -10.68 -1.68
CA VAL A 101 -13.10 -9.36 -2.34
C VAL A 101 -13.83 -8.35 -1.46
N LEU A 102 -14.98 -8.72 -0.89
CA LEU A 102 -15.78 -7.82 -0.06
C LEU A 102 -15.00 -7.35 1.19
N VAL A 103 -14.30 -8.25 1.87
CA VAL A 103 -13.45 -7.90 3.02
C VAL A 103 -12.34 -6.92 2.62
N HIS A 104 -11.69 -7.16 1.48
CA HIS A 104 -10.64 -6.27 0.96
C HIS A 104 -11.20 -4.89 0.59
N LEU A 105 -12.38 -4.83 -0.03
CA LEU A 105 -13.06 -3.56 -0.33
C LEU A 105 -13.43 -2.78 0.93
N ILE A 106 -13.93 -3.45 1.97
CA ILE A 106 -14.25 -2.81 3.26
C ILE A 106 -12.97 -2.24 3.89
N LEU A 107 -11.88 -3.00 3.90
CA LEU A 107 -10.61 -2.54 4.45
C LEU A 107 -10.05 -1.34 3.68
N LEU A 108 -10.09 -1.39 2.33
CA LEU A 108 -9.70 -0.27 1.48
C LEU A 108 -10.59 0.95 1.73
N PHE A 109 -11.89 0.76 1.92
CA PHE A 109 -12.82 1.85 2.21
C PHE A 109 -12.51 2.53 3.55
N ILE A 110 -12.24 1.76 4.61
CA ILE A 110 -11.81 2.29 5.91
C ILE A 110 -10.51 3.07 5.77
N TYR A 111 -9.54 2.52 5.04
CA TYR A 111 -8.29 3.20 4.73
C TYR A 111 -8.52 4.53 4.00
N CYS A 112 -9.41 4.57 3.00
CA CYS A 112 -9.76 5.80 2.28
C CYS A 112 -10.41 6.85 3.20
N ILE A 113 -11.33 6.45 4.08
CA ILE A 113 -11.96 7.36 5.06
C ILE A 113 -10.92 8.05 5.94
N ILE A 114 -9.85 7.35 6.32
CA ILE A 114 -8.82 7.89 7.20
C ILE A 114 -7.80 8.72 6.39
N SER A 115 -7.30 8.17 5.28
CA SER A 115 -6.21 8.75 4.49
C SER A 115 -6.61 9.99 3.69
N ILE A 116 -7.81 10.01 3.09
CA ILE A 116 -8.25 11.10 2.21
C ILE A 116 -8.37 12.43 2.98
N PRO A 117 -9.05 12.52 4.14
CA PRO A 117 -9.13 13.76 4.90
C PRO A 117 -7.75 14.24 5.36
N MET A 118 -6.89 13.32 5.84
CA MET A 118 -5.52 13.67 6.24
C MET A 118 -4.73 14.25 5.07
N TYR A 119 -4.87 13.66 3.88
CA TYR A 119 -4.23 14.17 2.66
C TYR A 119 -4.76 15.56 2.29
N ILE A 120 -6.08 15.77 2.27
CA ILE A 120 -6.70 17.05 1.92
C ILE A 120 -6.31 18.15 2.91
N MET A 121 -6.43 17.90 4.22
CA MET A 121 -6.10 18.87 5.28
C MET A 121 -4.60 19.15 5.37
N GLY A 122 -3.77 18.17 5.02
CA GLY A 122 -2.32 18.27 5.04
C GLY A 122 -1.73 19.05 3.86
N ARG A 123 -2.47 19.25 2.77
CA ARG A 123 -2.01 19.99 1.59
C ARG A 123 -1.74 21.46 1.95
N ARG A 124 -0.59 21.96 1.49
CA ARG A 124 -0.21 23.38 1.56
C ARG A 124 -0.68 24.16 0.35
#